data_AF-A0A662UWY6-F1
#
_entry.id   AF-A0A662UWY6-F1
#
_cell.length_a   1.000
_cell.length_b   1.000
_cell.length_c   1.000
_cell.angle_alpha   90.00
_cell.angle_beta   90.00
_cell.angle_gamma   90.00
#
_symmetry.space_group_name_H-M   'P 1'
#
loop_
_entity.id
_entity.type
_entity.pdbx_description
1 polymer ?
#
loop_
_entity_poly.entity_id
_entity_poly.type
_entity_poly.pdbx_seq_one_letter_code
_entity_poly.pdbx_strand_id
1 'polypeptide(L)'
;MTGVIVVGRHKFTPRQEELMRRAGLKEVARIQMIENVGDVVEKAKMFGAHILVQALPLPLLSQLLSFTRREGVKVYGFDIQAIETFEGTYEEAKKRAEELGADIVVPDPRSGNVRISKTRALVLFKRITVESEDVVV
;
A
#
# COMPACT_ATOMS: atom_id res chain seq x y z
N MET A 1 -9.65 -2.52 -18.77
CA MET A 1 -9.44 -2.32 -17.32
C MET A 1 -8.58 -3.47 -16.85
N THR A 2 -7.44 -3.20 -16.23
CA THR A 2 -6.44 -4.21 -15.87
C THR A 2 -6.73 -4.75 -14.47
N GLY A 3 -6.67 -6.07 -14.31
CA GLY A 3 -6.86 -6.70 -13.00
C GLY A 3 -5.69 -6.39 -12.06
N VAL A 4 -5.96 -6.30 -10.76
CA VAL A 4 -4.94 -6.31 -9.71
C VAL A 4 -5.21 -7.36 -8.65
N ILE A 5 -4.15 -8.03 -8.24
CA ILE A 5 -4.12 -8.82 -7.02
C ILE A 5 -3.68 -7.90 -5.88
N VAL A 6 -4.55 -7.72 -4.90
CA VAL A 6 -4.26 -6.89 -3.75
C VAL A 6 -3.56 -7.72 -2.69
N VAL A 7 -2.39 -7.28 -2.24
CA VAL A 7 -1.71 -7.82 -1.07
C VAL A 7 -1.96 -6.90 0.10
N GLY A 8 -2.77 -7.38 1.05
CA GLY A 8 -3.16 -6.63 2.22
C GLY A 8 -4.55 -6.98 2.72
N ARG A 9 -4.75 -6.72 4.02
CA ARG A 9 -5.97 -7.08 4.77
C ARG A 9 -6.99 -5.95 4.88
N HIS A 10 -6.62 -4.72 4.54
CA HIS A 10 -7.45 -3.55 4.82
C HIS A 10 -8.40 -3.26 3.66
N LYS A 11 -9.64 -2.84 3.95
CA LYS A 11 -10.52 -2.31 2.91
C LYS A 11 -9.94 -1.00 2.37
N PHE A 12 -10.19 -0.70 1.10
CA PHE A 12 -9.76 0.57 0.52
C PHE A 12 -10.64 1.72 1.04
N THR A 13 -10.03 2.89 1.18
CA THR A 13 -10.78 4.14 1.36
C THR A 13 -11.42 4.53 0.03
N PRO A 14 -12.50 5.32 0.00
CA PRO A 14 -13.10 5.80 -1.24
C PRO A 14 -12.09 6.49 -2.17
N ARG A 15 -11.12 7.21 -1.60
CA ARG A 15 -10.04 7.86 -2.34
C ARG A 15 -9.08 6.86 -2.98
N GLN A 16 -8.74 5.78 -2.29
CA GLN A 16 -7.92 4.70 -2.85
C GLN A 16 -8.63 3.98 -4.00
N GLU A 17 -9.93 3.71 -3.86
CA GLU A 17 -10.75 3.13 -4.93
C GLU A 17 -10.83 4.05 -6.15
N GLU A 18 -10.99 5.36 -5.94
CA GLU A 18 -10.98 6.37 -7.01
C GLU A 18 -9.64 6.36 -7.75
N LEU A 19 -8.52 6.37 -7.03
CA LEU A 19 -7.17 6.34 -7.63
C LEU A 19 -6.94 5.07 -8.46
N MET A 20 -7.38 3.90 -7.97
CA MET A 20 -7.33 2.66 -8.74
C MET A 20 -8.15 2.75 -10.02
N ARG A 21 -9.39 3.23 -9.93
CA ARG A 21 -10.28 3.39 -11.08
C ARG A 21 -9.69 4.34 -12.12
N ARG A 22 -9.10 5.46 -11.70
CA ARG A 22 -8.42 6.43 -12.59
C ARG A 22 -7.18 5.83 -13.27
N ALA A 23 -6.48 4.93 -12.59
CA ALA A 23 -5.38 4.16 -13.17
C ALA A 23 -5.84 2.99 -14.06
N GLY A 24 -7.16 2.79 -14.21
CA GLY A 24 -7.73 1.68 -14.99
C GLY A 24 -7.56 0.32 -14.33
N LEU A 25 -7.38 0.27 -13.00
CA LEU A 25 -7.15 -0.93 -12.21
C LEU A 25 -8.42 -1.41 -11.51
N LYS A 26 -8.61 -2.72 -11.42
CA LYS A 26 -9.73 -3.35 -10.70
C LYS A 26 -9.25 -4.54 -9.89
N GLU A 27 -9.61 -4.60 -8.61
CA GLU A 27 -9.31 -5.77 -7.77
C GLU A 27 -9.99 -7.02 -8.34
N VAL A 28 -9.19 -8.07 -8.57
CA VAL A 28 -9.67 -9.40 -9.01
C VAL A 28 -9.44 -10.49 -7.97
N ALA A 29 -8.49 -10.26 -7.06
CA ALA A 29 -8.20 -11.14 -5.95
C ALA A 29 -7.53 -10.37 -4.82
N ARG A 30 -7.64 -10.90 -3.60
CA ARG A 30 -6.97 -10.38 -2.41
C ARG A 30 -6.21 -11.49 -1.70
N ILE A 31 -4.99 -11.18 -1.30
CA ILE A 31 -4.09 -12.04 -0.54
C ILE A 31 -3.81 -11.32 0.78
N GLN A 32 -4.31 -11.88 1.87
CA GLN A 32 -4.19 -11.26 3.20
C GLN A 32 -2.85 -11.55 3.86
N MET A 33 -2.24 -12.70 3.53
CA MET A 33 -0.96 -13.17 4.05
C MET A 33 -0.15 -13.77 2.91
N ILE A 34 1.12 -13.38 2.79
CA ILE A 34 2.06 -14.00 1.85
C ILE A 34 2.78 -15.11 2.60
N GLU A 35 2.53 -16.36 2.21
CA GLU A 35 3.35 -17.51 2.62
C GLU A 35 4.56 -17.66 1.70
N ASN A 36 4.33 -17.53 0.39
CA ASN A 36 5.34 -17.57 -0.64
C ASN A 36 5.10 -16.44 -1.66
N VAL A 37 6.15 -15.66 -1.94
CA VAL A 37 6.12 -14.57 -2.93
C VAL A 37 5.92 -15.11 -4.35
N GLY A 38 6.49 -16.27 -4.67
CA GLY A 38 6.38 -16.91 -5.99
C GLY A 38 4.93 -17.13 -6.39
N ASP A 39 4.12 -17.72 -5.50
CA ASP A 39 2.71 -18.01 -5.72
C ASP A 39 1.90 -16.75 -6.04
N VAL A 40 2.22 -15.63 -5.39
CA VAL A 40 1.58 -14.33 -5.66
C VAL A 40 1.86 -13.88 -7.10
N VAL A 41 3.10 -14.02 -7.55
CA VAL A 41 3.51 -13.62 -8.90
C VAL A 41 2.96 -14.58 -9.95
N GLU A 42 2.99 -15.88 -9.71
CA GLU A 42 2.38 -16.88 -10.59
C GLU A 42 0.88 -16.62 -10.75
N LYS A 43 0.18 -16.36 -9.65
CA LYS A 43 -1.23 -15.95 -9.70
C LYS A 43 -1.40 -14.68 -10.52
N ALA A 44 -0.60 -13.66 -10.30
CA ALA A 44 -0.67 -12.41 -11.08
C ALA A 44 -0.51 -12.69 -12.59
N LYS A 45 0.41 -13.56 -12.98
CA LYS A 45 0.59 -13.98 -14.38
C LYS A 45 -0.64 -14.72 -14.92
N MET A 46 -1.15 -15.72 -14.20
CA MET A 46 -2.31 -16.50 -14.61
C MET A 46 -3.54 -15.63 -14.88
N PHE A 47 -3.74 -14.59 -14.06
CA PHE A 47 -4.85 -13.64 -14.22
C PHE A 47 -4.56 -12.49 -15.20
N GLY A 48 -3.35 -12.42 -15.78
CA GLY A 48 -2.93 -11.24 -16.54
C GLY A 48 -3.02 -9.93 -15.73
N ALA A 49 -2.80 -10.04 -14.42
CA ALA A 49 -3.01 -8.99 -13.44
C ALA A 49 -1.68 -8.35 -12.98
N HIS A 50 -1.79 -7.14 -12.46
CA HIS A 50 -0.72 -6.50 -11.71
C HIS A 50 -0.89 -6.75 -10.21
N ILE A 51 0.07 -6.31 -9.40
CA ILE A 51 0.02 -6.47 -7.94
C ILE A 51 -0.15 -5.09 -7.31
N LEU A 52 -1.04 -4.97 -6.33
CA LEU A 52 -1.23 -3.75 -5.54
C LEU A 52 -0.93 -4.06 -4.07
N VAL A 53 0.09 -3.41 -3.51
CA VAL A 53 0.53 -3.61 -2.14
C VAL A 53 -0.03 -2.51 -1.25
N GLN A 54 -0.80 -2.88 -0.23
CA GLN A 54 -1.30 -1.92 0.77
C GLN A 54 -0.29 -1.65 1.88
N ALA A 55 0.31 -2.72 2.41
CA ALA A 55 1.35 -2.68 3.42
C ALA A 55 2.10 -4.01 3.39
N LEU A 56 3.41 -3.96 3.22
CA LEU A 56 4.26 -5.15 3.22
C LEU A 56 5.58 -4.81 3.92
N PRO A 57 6.10 -5.70 4.78
CA PRO A 57 7.45 -5.56 5.29
C PRO A 57 8.46 -5.37 4.15
N LEU A 58 9.43 -4.49 4.35
CA LEU A 58 10.44 -4.15 3.34
C LEU A 58 11.17 -5.39 2.75
N PRO A 59 11.53 -6.42 3.55
CA PRO A 59 12.15 -7.63 3.01
C PRO A 59 11.25 -8.38 2.01
N LEU A 60 9.96 -8.54 2.34
CA LEU A 60 8.98 -9.18 1.46
C LEU A 60 8.72 -8.33 0.21
N LEU A 61 8.71 -7.01 0.33
CA LEU A 61 8.53 -6.11 -0.81
C LEU A 61 9.72 -6.19 -1.77
N SER A 62 10.94 -6.27 -1.24
CA SER A 62 12.17 -6.44 -2.02
C SER A 62 12.16 -7.76 -2.81
N GLN A 63 11.77 -8.85 -2.15
CA GLN A 63 11.60 -10.15 -2.79
C GLN A 63 10.53 -10.07 -3.90
N LEU A 64 9.34 -9.55 -3.59
CA LEU A 64 8.25 -9.40 -4.55
C LEU A 64 8.69 -8.66 -5.80
N LEU A 65 9.32 -7.49 -5.65
CA LEU A 65 9.79 -6.68 -6.77
C LEU A 65 10.86 -7.39 -7.62
N SER A 66 11.69 -8.22 -6.99
CA SER A 66 12.71 -9.00 -7.69
C SER A 66 12.11 -10.08 -8.58
N PHE A 67 11.08 -10.77 -8.10
CA PHE A 67 10.35 -11.78 -8.89
C PHE A 67 9.53 -11.13 -10.00
N THR A 68 8.75 -10.10 -9.68
CA THR A 68 7.85 -9.47 -10.65
C THR A 68 8.59 -8.82 -11.82
N ARG A 69 9.81 -8.30 -11.59
CA ARG A 69 10.65 -7.73 -12.66
C ARG A 69 11.03 -8.75 -13.73
N ARG A 70 11.34 -10.00 -13.34
CA ARG A 70 11.68 -11.08 -14.29
C ARG A 70 10.47 -11.46 -15.15
N GLU A 71 9.28 -11.35 -14.57
CA GLU A 71 8.02 -11.81 -15.15
C GLU A 71 7.21 -10.71 -15.86
N GLY A 72 7.72 -9.47 -15.90
CA GLY A 72 7.00 -8.33 -16.48
C GLY A 72 5.73 -7.90 -15.71
N VAL A 73 5.56 -8.35 -14.46
CA VAL A 73 4.43 -7.99 -13.61
C VAL A 73 4.71 -6.63 -12.95
N LYS A 74 3.78 -5.69 -13.09
CA LYS A 74 3.88 -4.38 -12.42
C LYS A 74 3.39 -4.47 -10.98
N VAL A 75 4.05 -3.73 -10.10
CA VAL A 75 3.69 -3.63 -8.68
C VAL A 75 3.37 -2.18 -8.35
N TYR A 76 2.20 -1.96 -7.77
CA TYR A 76 1.71 -0.66 -7.35
C TYR A 76 1.62 -0.58 -5.84
N GLY A 77 1.64 0.64 -5.31
CA GLY A 77 1.32 0.93 -3.91
C GLY A 77 0.67 2.30 -3.79
N PHE A 78 0.13 2.60 -2.61
CA PHE A 78 -0.34 3.95 -2.31
C PHE A 78 0.76 4.76 -1.65
N ASP A 79 0.95 5.99 -2.13
CA ASP A 79 1.75 7.00 -1.43
C ASP A 79 0.91 7.58 -0.30
N ILE A 80 1.30 7.28 0.95
CA ILE A 80 0.61 7.71 2.16
C ILE A 80 1.48 8.73 2.89
N GLN A 81 0.93 9.92 3.08
CA GLN A 81 1.55 10.98 3.87
C GLN A 81 0.98 10.94 5.29
N ALA A 82 1.85 10.80 6.29
CA ALA A 82 1.49 11.06 7.67
C ALA A 82 1.23 12.57 7.84
N ILE A 83 0.07 12.92 8.40
CA ILE A 83 -0.32 14.32 8.60
C ILE A 83 -0.10 14.72 10.05
N GLU A 84 -0.74 13.99 10.97
CA GLU A 84 -0.79 14.34 12.39
C GLU A 84 -0.96 13.09 13.24
N THR A 85 -0.45 13.14 14.48
CA THR A 85 -0.84 12.21 15.55
C THR A 85 -1.68 12.99 16.54
N PHE A 86 -2.97 12.70 16.57
CA PHE A 86 -3.98 13.43 17.32
C PHE A 86 -4.18 12.82 18.71
N GLU A 87 -4.09 13.64 19.75
CA GLU A 87 -4.40 13.26 21.13
C GLU A 87 -5.88 13.49 21.39
N GLY A 88 -6.67 12.41 21.48
CA GLY A 88 -8.10 12.49 21.71
C GLY A 88 -8.84 11.25 21.24
N THR A 89 -10.15 11.36 21.09
CA THR A 89 -10.98 10.24 20.68
C THR A 89 -10.93 9.99 19.17
N TYR A 90 -11.28 8.78 18.76
CA TYR A 90 -11.37 8.40 17.35
C TYR A 90 -12.40 9.26 16.56
N GLU A 91 -13.50 9.65 17.20
CA GLU A 91 -14.53 10.49 16.56
C GLU A 91 -14.07 11.94 16.37
N GLU A 92 -13.31 12.50 17.33
CA GLU A 92 -12.68 13.81 17.16
C GLU A 92 -11.61 13.78 16.06
N ALA A 93 -10.80 12.71 16.01
CA ALA A 93 -9.81 12.52 14.97
C ALA A 93 -10.43 12.39 13.57
N LYS A 94 -11.63 11.82 13.44
CA LYS A 94 -12.37 11.78 12.16
C LYS A 94 -12.74 13.18 11.67
N LYS A 95 -13.34 14.00 12.54
CA LYS A 95 -13.67 15.40 12.20
C LYS A 95 -12.42 16.17 11.79
N ARG A 96 -11.34 15.99 12.55
CA ARG A 96 -10.03 16.58 12.24
C ARG A 96 -9.48 16.10 10.89
N ALA A 97 -9.64 14.82 10.57
CA ALA A 97 -9.22 14.27 9.28
C ALA A 97 -10.00 14.88 8.10
N GLU A 98 -11.31 15.10 8.27
CA GLU A 98 -12.13 15.78 7.26
C GLU A 98 -11.66 17.21 6.98
N GLU A 99 -11.38 18.00 8.03
CA GLU A 99 -10.82 19.35 7.92
C GLU A 99 -9.48 19.38 7.16
N LEU A 100 -8.64 18.36 7.39
CA LEU A 100 -7.32 18.22 6.76
C LEU A 100 -7.40 17.57 5.36
N GLY A 101 -8.59 17.13 4.93
CA GLY A 101 -8.79 16.36 3.71
C GLY A 101 -7.97 15.06 3.69
N ALA A 102 -7.86 14.41 4.84
CA ALA A 102 -7.22 13.12 5.07
C ALA A 102 -8.28 12.00 4.99
N ASP A 103 -7.88 10.82 4.51
CA ASP A 103 -8.78 9.69 4.28
C ASP A 103 -8.45 8.46 5.14
N ILE A 104 -7.39 8.54 5.96
CA ILE A 104 -6.95 7.44 6.82
C ILE A 104 -6.93 7.93 8.27
N VAL A 105 -7.70 7.25 9.11
CA VAL A 105 -7.76 7.47 10.56
C VAL A 105 -7.62 6.12 11.25
N VAL A 106 -6.50 5.93 11.94
CA VAL A 106 -6.17 4.65 12.59
C VAL A 106 -5.65 4.86 14.01
N PRO A 107 -6.00 4.01 14.98
CA PRO A 107 -5.41 4.08 16.31
C PRO A 107 -3.88 3.92 16.27
N ASP A 108 -3.15 4.70 17.06
CA ASP A 108 -1.74 4.46 17.33
C ASP A 108 -1.62 3.32 18.37
N PRO A 109 -1.02 2.17 18.01
CA PRO A 109 -0.88 1.06 18.95
C PRO A 109 0.04 1.35 20.14
N ARG A 110 0.80 2.47 20.13
CA ARG A 110 1.83 2.76 21.14
C ARG A 110 1.43 3.80 22.18
N SER A 111 0.49 4.69 21.86
CA SER A 111 0.24 5.88 22.69
C SER A 111 -1.23 6.15 23.02
N GLY A 112 -2.17 5.30 22.58
CA GLY A 112 -3.61 5.58 22.74
C GLY A 112 -4.11 6.76 21.89
N ASN A 113 -3.22 7.41 21.14
CA ASN A 113 -3.53 8.49 20.21
C ASN A 113 -4.12 7.93 18.91
N VAL A 114 -4.50 8.83 18.00
CA VAL A 114 -5.02 8.48 16.68
C VAL A 114 -4.14 9.09 15.59
N ARG A 115 -3.69 8.26 14.64
CA ARG A 115 -2.90 8.72 13.49
C ARG A 115 -3.83 9.11 12.36
N ILE A 116 -3.60 10.32 11.83
CA ILE A 116 -4.29 10.87 10.67
C ILE A 116 -3.31 10.86 9.50
N SER A 117 -3.71 10.28 8.37
CA SER A 117 -2.87 10.15 7.18
C SER A 117 -3.68 10.36 5.91
N LYS A 118 -2.99 10.72 4.84
CA LYS A 118 -3.60 11.06 3.55
C LYS A 118 -3.00 10.24 2.42
N THR A 119 -3.85 9.58 1.65
CA THR A 119 -3.48 8.95 0.39
C THR A 119 -3.23 10.02 -0.65
N ARG A 120 -1.98 10.22 -1.06
CA ARG A 120 -1.61 11.23 -2.06
C ARG A 120 -1.81 10.73 -3.49
N ALA A 121 -1.29 9.54 -3.77
CA ALA A 121 -1.23 9.01 -5.12
C ALA A 121 -1.20 7.47 -5.13
N LEU A 122 -1.46 6.91 -6.30
CA LEU A 122 -1.09 5.54 -6.62
C LEU A 122 0.25 5.57 -7.36
N VAL A 123 1.23 4.81 -6.87
CA VAL A 123 2.60 4.79 -7.40
C VAL A 123 2.94 3.43 -7.98
N LEU A 124 3.74 3.42 -9.05
CA LEU A 124 4.36 2.21 -9.60
C LEU A 124 5.72 2.00 -8.94
N PHE A 125 5.91 0.89 -8.25
CA PHE A 125 7.21 0.49 -7.72
C PHE A 125 8.09 -0.07 -8.84
N LYS A 126 9.24 0.58 -9.05
CA LYS A 126 10.23 0.18 -10.06
C LYS A 126 11.41 -0.57 -9.47
N ARG A 127 11.88 -0.15 -8.30
CA ARG A 127 13.05 -0.66 -7.58
C ARG A 127 13.01 -0.16 -6.14
N ILE A 128 13.54 -0.95 -5.20
CA ILE A 128 14.00 -0.44 -3.91
C ILE A 128 15.47 -0.10 -4.10
N THR A 129 15.82 1.18 -4.03
CA THR A 129 17.22 1.60 -4.01
C THR A 129 17.57 1.76 -2.54
N VAL A 130 18.39 0.86 -2.01
CA VAL A 130 19.06 1.11 -0.72
C VAL A 130 20.28 1.93 -1.07
N GLU A 131 20.23 3.23 -0.80
CA GLU A 131 21.44 4.05 -0.81
C GLU A 131 22.16 3.75 0.51
N SER A 132 23.32 3.10 0.41
CA SER A 132 24.22 2.97 1.55
C SER A 132 24.78 4.35 1.84
N GLU A 133 24.38 4.98 2.95
CA GLU A 133 25.25 5.98 3.56
C GLU A 133 26.55 5.28 3.95
N ASP A 134 27.70 5.93 3.67
CA ASP A 134 29.02 5.43 4.02
C ASP A 134 29.04 5.08 5.52
N VAL A 135 28.97 3.79 5.83
CA VAL A 135 29.28 3.30 7.16
C VAL A 135 30.80 3.36 7.26
N VAL A 136 31.31 4.44 7.84
CA VAL A 136 32.69 4.48 8.32
C VAL A 136 32.79 3.38 9.38
N VAL A 137 33.43 2.27 9.02
CA VAL A 137 33.78 1.17 9.94
C VAL A 137 35.00 1.55 10.75
#